data_AF-A0A943K6Z2-F1
#
_entry.id   AF-A0A943K6Z2-F1
#
_cell.length_a   1.000
_cell.length_b   1.000
_cell.length_c   1.000
_cell.angle_alpha   90.00
_cell.angle_beta   90.00
_cell.angle_gamma   90.00
#
_symmetry.space_group_name_H-M   'P 1'
#
loop_
_entity.id
_entity.type
_entity.pdbx_description
1 polymer ?
#
loop_
_entity_poly.entity_id
_entity_poly.type
_entity_poly.pdbx_seq_one_letter_code
_entity_poly.pdbx_strand_id
1 'polypeptide(L)'
;MLNRREEKIMDEIYSLCKGDGKSLISAADFSRLFEAKDRLPEEKLEKIFEDLREDDYAETLYSHRKGEKMYLFTLRAKGYCYPREKENKKRDKALLVVKSVASAIVAFLVGFILRRIFR
;
A
#
# COMPACT_ATOMS: atom_id res chain seq x y z
N MET A 1 5.97 -5.41 -4.55
CA MET A 1 4.54 -5.26 -4.18
C MET A 1 4.52 -4.87 -2.72
N LEU A 2 3.93 -3.73 -2.39
CA LEU A 2 3.99 -3.21 -1.03
C LEU A 2 3.36 -4.17 -0.01
N ASN A 3 4.07 -4.41 1.09
CA ASN A 3 3.54 -5.09 2.26
C ASN A 3 2.57 -4.16 3.03
N ARG A 4 1.87 -4.67 4.03
CA ARG A 4 0.84 -3.89 4.75
C ARG A 4 1.40 -2.65 5.47
N ARG A 5 2.65 -2.68 5.91
CA ARG A 5 3.30 -1.55 6.60
C ARG A 5 3.79 -0.50 5.60
N GLU A 6 4.43 -0.95 4.53
CA GLU A 6 4.81 -0.11 3.39
C GLU A 6 3.58 0.58 2.77
N GLU A 7 2.46 -0.13 2.62
CA GLU A 7 1.20 0.43 2.11
C GLU A 7 0.68 1.56 3.02
N LYS A 8 0.73 1.38 4.35
CA LYS A 8 0.35 2.43 5.31
C LYS A 8 1.27 3.64 5.21
N ILE A 9 2.59 3.44 5.16
CA ILE A 9 3.55 4.54 5.06
C ILE A 9 3.38 5.28 3.72
N MET A 10 3.18 4.54 2.63
CA MET A 10 2.95 5.11 1.31
C MET A 10 1.63 5.88 1.26
N ASP A 11 0.58 5.45 1.96
CA ASP A 11 -0.67 6.20 2.10
C ASP A 11 -0.44 7.58 2.72
N GLU A 12 0.32 7.63 3.83
CA GLU A 12 0.66 8.89 4.49
C GLU A 12 1.53 9.79 3.60
N ILE A 13 2.59 9.24 2.98
CA ILE A 13 3.45 9.97 2.04
C ILE A 13 2.64 10.53 0.86
N TYR A 14 1.76 9.72 0.27
CA TYR A 14 0.92 10.17 -0.83
C TYR A 14 -0.03 11.29 -0.39
N SER A 15 -0.60 11.18 0.82
CA SER A 15 -1.48 12.21 1.36
C SER A 15 -0.75 13.54 1.59
N LEU A 16 0.49 13.50 2.09
CA LEU A 16 1.35 14.66 2.32
C LEU A 16 1.82 15.32 1.02
N CYS A 17 2.07 14.52 -0.02
CA CYS A 17 2.53 14.96 -1.33
C CYS A 17 1.40 15.27 -2.32
N LYS A 18 0.14 15.21 -1.88
CA LYS A 18 -1.03 15.41 -2.76
C LYS A 18 -1.02 16.82 -3.35
N GLY A 19 -0.97 16.91 -4.68
CA GLY A 19 -0.90 18.19 -5.41
C GLY A 19 0.47 18.37 -6.07
N ASP A 20 1.46 18.81 -5.29
CA ASP A 20 2.78 19.19 -5.81
C ASP A 20 3.77 18.02 -5.98
N GLY A 21 3.38 16.82 -5.53
CA GLY A 21 4.21 15.61 -5.63
C GLY A 21 5.41 15.59 -4.69
N LYS A 22 5.55 16.61 -3.84
CA LYS A 22 6.63 16.74 -2.86
C LYS A 22 6.10 17.35 -1.57
N SER A 23 6.68 16.98 -0.44
CA SER A 23 6.28 17.50 0.86
C SER A 23 7.43 17.48 1.86
N LEU A 24 7.49 18.48 2.73
CA LEU A 24 8.49 18.58 3.78
C LEU A 24 7.80 18.45 5.14
N ILE A 25 8.29 17.55 5.99
CA ILE A 25 7.74 17.29 7.33
C ILE A 25 8.85 16.98 8.33
N SER A 26 8.66 17.31 9.60
CA SER A 26 9.58 16.89 10.66
C SER A 26 9.45 15.38 10.91
N ALA A 27 10.53 14.72 11.35
CA ALA A 27 10.48 13.32 11.71
C ALA A 27 9.49 13.05 12.87
N ALA A 28 9.40 13.99 13.82
CA ALA A 28 8.48 13.92 14.94
C ALA A 28 7.01 14.01 14.49
N ASP A 29 6.68 14.95 13.60
CA ASP A 29 5.32 15.10 13.11
C ASP A 29 4.91 13.96 12.19
N PHE A 30 5.84 13.46 11.37
CA PHE A 30 5.59 12.26 10.57
C PHE A 30 5.26 11.04 11.45
N SER A 31 6.01 10.84 12.55
CA SER A 31 5.72 9.76 13.50
C SER A 31 4.35 9.92 14.18
N ARG A 32 3.88 11.17 14.37
CA ARG A 32 2.58 11.47 14.98
C ARG A 32 1.38 11.14 14.10
N LEU A 33 1.56 11.01 12.78
CA LEU A 33 0.49 10.57 11.86
C LEU A 33 0.02 9.15 12.16
N PHE A 34 0.88 8.33 12.79
CA PHE A 34 0.57 6.96 13.13
C PHE A 34 0.06 6.81 14.57
N GLU A 35 -0.95 5.95 14.76
CA GLU A 35 -1.36 5.47 16.08
C GLU A 35 -0.18 4.83 16.82
N ALA A 36 -0.16 4.93 18.16
CA ALA A 36 0.96 4.45 18.97
C ALA A 36 1.35 2.98 18.71
N LYS A 37 0.37 2.12 18.38
CA LYS A 37 0.57 0.69 18.07
C LYS A 37 1.26 0.43 16.72
N ASP A 38 1.18 1.41 15.81
CA ASP A 38 1.68 1.32 14.44
C ASP A 38 2.98 2.14 14.24
N ARG A 39 3.40 2.91 15.25
CA ARG A 39 4.66 3.64 15.22
C ARG A 39 5.83 2.68 15.12
N LEU A 40 6.74 3.00 14.19
CA LEU A 40 7.96 2.24 13.97
C LEU A 40 9.16 3.02 14.54
N PRO A 41 10.20 2.30 15.01
CA PRO A 41 11.48 2.91 15.27
C PRO A 41 12.06 3.46 13.96
N GLU A 42 12.87 4.50 14.08
CA GLU A 42 13.42 5.25 12.95
C GLU A 42 14.18 4.35 11.96
N GLU A 43 15.01 3.43 12.44
CA GLU A 43 15.76 2.48 11.61
C GLU A 43 14.85 1.64 10.68
N LYS A 44 13.68 1.23 11.18
CA LYS A 44 12.71 0.45 10.38
C LYS A 44 11.98 1.34 9.37
N LEU A 45 11.77 2.60 9.73
CA LEU A 45 11.15 3.59 8.87
C LEU A 45 12.07 3.95 7.69
N GLU A 46 13.35 4.19 7.98
CA GLU A 46 14.37 4.45 6.97
C GLU A 46 14.52 3.27 6.01
N LYS A 47 14.51 2.04 6.52
CA LYS A 47 14.51 0.85 5.66
C LYS A 47 13.31 0.84 4.71
N ILE A 48 12.11 1.14 5.21
CA ILE A 48 10.92 1.22 4.35
C ILE A 48 11.03 2.36 3.34
N PHE A 49 11.65 3.49 3.68
CA PHE A 49 11.89 4.56 2.72
C PHE A 49 12.84 4.15 1.60
N GLU A 50 13.90 3.39 1.90
CA GLU A 50 14.78 2.81 0.88
C GLU A 50 14.02 1.79 0.02
N ASP A 51 13.26 0.87 0.63
CA ASP A 51 12.45 -0.11 -0.10
C ASP A 51 11.46 0.59 -1.06
N LEU A 52 10.80 1.67 -0.61
CA LEU A 52 9.90 2.50 -1.45
C LEU A 52 10.62 3.24 -2.57
N ARG A 53 11.90 3.60 -2.36
CA ARG A 53 12.73 4.26 -3.37
C ARG A 53 13.18 3.29 -4.44
N GLU A 54 13.64 2.10 -4.03
CA GLU A 54 14.03 1.01 -4.94
C GLU A 54 12.86 0.57 -5.81
N ASP A 55 11.66 0.48 -5.22
CA ASP A 55 10.45 0.12 -5.95
C ASP A 55 9.88 1.25 -6.82
N ASP A 56 10.51 2.43 -6.87
CA ASP A 56 10.12 3.62 -7.64
C ASP A 56 8.78 4.28 -7.20
N TYR A 57 8.43 4.15 -5.92
CA TYR A 57 7.24 4.80 -5.35
C TYR A 57 7.54 6.21 -4.85
N ALA A 58 8.51 6.36 -3.96
CA ALA A 58 8.82 7.64 -3.33
C ALA A 58 10.30 7.74 -2.97
N GLU A 59 10.84 8.94 -3.07
CA GLU A 59 12.19 9.26 -2.62
C GLU A 59 12.12 10.11 -1.36
N THR A 60 12.98 9.78 -0.40
CA THR A 60 13.08 10.50 0.87
C THR A 60 14.48 11.06 1.00
N LEU A 61 14.58 12.37 1.20
CA LEU A 61 15.82 13.03 1.59
C LEU A 61 15.67 13.53 3.02
N TYR A 62 16.73 13.44 3.81
CA TYR A 62 16.74 14.01 5.16
C TYR A 62 17.72 15.18 5.27
N SER A 63 17.37 16.14 6.11
CA SER A 63 18.23 17.27 6.45
C SER A 63 18.04 17.62 7.91
N HIS A 64 19.09 18.14 8.55
CA HIS A 64 18.99 18.71 9.89
C HIS A 64 18.81 20.22 9.77
N ARG A 65 17.66 20.72 10.22
CA ARG A 65 17.37 22.15 10.26
C ARG A 65 17.10 22.54 11.71
N LYS A 66 17.90 23.46 12.26
CA LYS A 66 17.79 23.93 13.65
C LYS A 66 17.83 22.80 14.70
N GLY A 67 18.58 21.73 14.44
CA GLY A 67 18.69 20.57 15.34
C GLY A 67 17.56 19.55 15.22
N GLU A 68 16.59 19.77 14.32
CA GLU A 68 15.49 18.85 14.07
C GLU A 68 15.67 18.15 12.71
N LYS A 69 15.41 16.83 12.68
CA LYS A 69 15.46 16.04 11.46
C LYS A 69 14.19 16.27 10.64
N MET A 70 14.37 16.69 9.40
CA MET A 70 13.32 16.95 8.44
C MET A 70 13.38 15.91 7.32
N TYR A 71 12.24 15.38 6.92
CA TYR A 71 12.06 14.55 5.74
C TYR A 71 11.47 15.36 4.60
N LEU A 72 12.11 15.30 3.44
CA LEU A 72 11.58 15.76 2.16
C LEU A 72 11.17 14.52 1.36
N PHE A 73 9.87 14.32 1.21
CA PHE A 73 9.31 13.28 0.36
C PHE A 73 9.08 13.81 -1.05
N THR A 74 9.38 12.99 -2.05
CA THR A 74 9.07 13.26 -3.46
C THR A 74 8.49 12.00 -4.10
N LEU A 75 7.31 12.10 -4.71
CA LEU A 75 6.68 10.99 -5.43
C LEU A 75 7.44 10.70 -6.73
N ARG A 76 7.65 9.43 -6.99
CA ARG A 76 8.21 8.90 -8.24
C ARG A 76 7.10 8.31 -9.12
N ALA A 77 7.45 7.74 -10.27
CA ALA A 77 6.47 7.38 -11.30
C ALA A 77 5.40 6.40 -10.78
N LYS A 78 5.78 5.37 -10.02
CA LYS A 78 4.78 4.47 -9.40
C LYS A 78 4.02 5.13 -8.26
N GLY A 79 4.65 6.08 -7.55
CA GLY A 79 4.01 6.85 -6.49
C GLY A 79 2.82 7.69 -6.97
N TYR A 80 2.91 8.29 -8.16
CA TYR A 80 1.79 9.01 -8.77
C TYR A 80 0.64 8.08 -9.17
N CYS A 81 0.96 6.86 -9.62
CA CYS A 81 -0.03 5.85 -10.02
C CYS A 81 -0.60 5.05 -8.84
N TYR A 82 -0.02 5.17 -7.65
CA TYR A 82 -0.33 4.36 -6.47
C TYR A 82 -1.83 4.28 -6.12
N PRO A 83 -2.61 5.38 -6.09
CA PRO A 83 -4.05 5.29 -5.77
C PRO A 83 -4.81 4.40 -6.76
N ARG A 84 -4.49 4.53 -8.05
CA ARG A 84 -5.10 3.74 -9.12
C ARG A 84 -4.72 2.27 -9.00
N GLU A 85 -3.46 1.98 -8.69
CA GLU A 85 -3.01 0.60 -8.43
C GLU A 85 -3.71 -0.01 -7.22
N LYS A 86 -3.91 0.77 -6.16
CA LYS A 86 -4.61 0.32 -4.95
C LYS A 86 -6.07 -0.03 -5.23
N GLU A 87 -6.76 0.76 -6.04
CA GLU A 87 -8.12 0.48 -6.48
C GLU A 87 -8.19 -0.77 -7.37
N ASN A 88 -7.28 -0.89 -8.33
CA ASN A 88 -7.21 -2.07 -9.19
C ASN A 88 -6.99 -3.36 -8.38
N LYS A 89 -6.06 -3.36 -7.41
CA LYS A 89 -5.84 -4.51 -6.52
C LYS A 89 -7.10 -4.92 -5.75
N LYS A 90 -7.92 -3.96 -5.30
CA LYS A 90 -9.19 -4.27 -4.61
C LYS A 90 -10.17 -4.95 -5.56
N ARG A 91 -10.28 -4.46 -6.80
CA ARG A 91 -11.15 -5.03 -7.83
C ARG A 91 -10.71 -6.44 -8.23
N ASP A 92 -9.42 -6.66 -8.42
CA ASP A 92 -8.89 -7.97 -8.81
C ASP A 92 -9.14 -9.03 -7.74
N LYS A 93 -8.98 -8.67 -6.46
CA LYS A 93 -9.35 -9.55 -5.33
C LYS A 93 -10.83 -9.89 -5.35
N ALA A 94 -11.71 -8.90 -5.60
CA ALA A 94 -13.14 -9.14 -5.69
C ALA A 94 -13.49 -10.09 -6.85
N LEU A 95 -12.90 -9.87 -8.03
CA LEU A 95 -13.09 -10.73 -9.19
C LEU A 95 -12.60 -12.16 -8.95
N LEU A 96 -11.48 -12.33 -8.24
CA LEU A 96 -10.95 -13.63 -7.87
C LEU A 96 -11.94 -14.41 -6.98
N VAL A 97 -12.54 -13.74 -5.99
CA VAL A 97 -13.54 -14.34 -5.10
C VAL A 97 -14.79 -14.73 -5.90
N VAL A 98 -15.31 -13.82 -6.74
CA VAL A 98 -16.49 -14.09 -7.58
C VAL A 98 -16.24 -15.30 -8.49
N LYS A 99 -15.07 -15.36 -9.14
CA LYS A 99 -14.70 -16.49 -10.00
C LYS A 99 -14.64 -17.81 -9.24
N SER A 100 -14.09 -17.81 -8.02
CA SER A 100 -14.02 -18.99 -7.16
C SER A 100 -15.40 -19.47 -6.70
N VAL A 101 -16.30 -18.55 -6.39
CA VAL A 101 -17.69 -18.91 -6.02
C VAL A 101 -18.45 -19.45 -7.22
N ALA A 102 -18.32 -18.80 -8.39
CA ALA A 102 -18.96 -19.26 -9.62
C ALA A 102 -18.51 -20.67 -10.02
N SER A 103 -17.20 -20.97 -9.91
CA SER A 103 -16.68 -22.30 -10.22
C SER A 103 -17.20 -23.37 -9.25
N ALA A 104 -17.30 -23.05 -7.95
CA ALA A 104 -17.86 -23.95 -6.95
C ALA A 104 -19.34 -24.26 -7.23
N ILE A 105 -20.13 -23.27 -7.65
CA ILE A 105 -21.53 -23.45 -8.04
C ILE A 105 -21.64 -24.39 -9.24
N VAL A 106 -20.82 -24.17 -10.28
CA VAL A 106 -20.83 -25.03 -11.47
C VAL A 106 -20.47 -26.48 -11.11
N ALA A 107 -19.42 -26.70 -10.31
CA ALA A 107 -19.04 -28.03 -9.86
C ALA A 107 -20.15 -28.72 -9.05
N PHE A 108 -20.83 -27.97 -8.17
CA PHE A 108 -21.97 -28.47 -7.41
C PHE A 108 -23.15 -28.87 -8.31
N LEU A 109 -23.48 -28.05 -9.30
CA LEU A 109 -24.56 -28.35 -10.26
C LEU A 109 -24.27 -29.60 -11.08
N VAL A 110 -23.04 -29.77 -11.57
CA VAL A 110 -22.62 -30.98 -12.29
C VAL A 110 -22.75 -32.21 -11.39
N GLY A 111 -22.25 -32.14 -10.14
CA GLY A 111 -22.38 -33.23 -9.18
C GLY A 111 -23.83 -33.57 -8.85
N PHE A 112 -24.69 -32.55 -8.74
CA PHE A 112 -26.13 -32.72 -8.49
C PHE A 112 -26.85 -33.40 -9.66
N ILE A 113 -26.56 -33.01 -10.90
CA ILE A 113 -27.14 -33.60 -12.11
C ILE A 113 -26.70 -35.07 -12.25
N LEU A 114 -25.41 -35.36 -12.07
CA LEU A 114 -24.89 -36.73 -12.12
C LEU A 114 -25.57 -37.62 -11.07
N ARG A 115 -25.77 -37.12 -9.85
CA ARG A 115 -26.52 -37.83 -8.80
C ARG A 115 -27.97 -38.09 -9.14
N ARG A 116 -28.59 -37.28 -10.01
CA ARG A 116 -29.98 -37.46 -10.43
C ARG A 116 -30.11 -38.47 -11.57
N ILE A 117 -29.08 -38.60 -12.40
CA ILE A 117 -29.05 -39.53 -13.54
C ILE A 117 -28.59 -40.93 -13.13
N PHE A 118 -27.57 -41.03 -12.27
CA PHE A 118 -26.97 -42.30 -11.82
C PHE A 118 -27.57 -42.85 -10.51
N ARG A 119 -28.79 -42.42 -10.16
CA ARG A 119 -29.53 -42.89 -9.00
C ARG A 119 -30.83 -43.52 -9.43
#